data_AF-K2CYJ8-F1
#
_entry.id   AF-K2CYJ8-F1
#
_cell.length_a   1.000
_cell.length_b   1.000
_cell.length_c   1.000
_cell.angle_alpha   90.00
_cell.angle_beta   90.00
_cell.angle_gamma   90.00
#
_symmetry.space_group_name_H-M   'P 1'
#
loop_
_entity.id
_entity.type
_entity.pdbx_description
1 polymer ?
#
loop_
_entity_poly.entity_id
_entity_poly.type
_entity_poly.pdbx_seq_one_letter_code
_entity_poly.pdbx_strand_id
1 'polypeptide(L)' 'MEEIANNLLKDQVHKWRAESGIELIHKEPTREELERIWRNWQEMTDEQKSISDQKSLELFGVRNRDMMDAMNKGCK' A
#
# COMPACT_ATOMS: atom_id res chain seq x y z
N MET A 1 17.56 -10.50 13.00
CA MET A 1 16.71 -10.86 11.85
C MET A 1 15.22 -11.00 12.23
N GLU A 2 14.85 -11.33 13.47
CA GLU A 2 13.43 -11.45 13.90
C GLU A 2 12.69 -10.12 14.15
N GLU A 3 13.39 -9.01 14.38
CA GLU A 3 12.76 -7.76 14.86
C GLU A 3 11.97 -7.02 13.77
N ILE A 4 12.38 -7.14 12.50
CA ILE A 4 11.71 -6.49 11.36
C ILE A 4 10.38 -7.19 11.06
N ALA A 5 10.38 -8.53 11.02
CA ALA A 5 9.19 -9.34 10.77
C ALA A 5 8.11 -9.16 11.85
N ASN A 6 8.52 -9.07 13.12
CA ASN A 6 7.60 -8.87 14.25
C ASN A 6 7.01 -7.45 14.30
N ASN A 7 7.70 -6.44 13.78
CA ASN A 7 7.16 -5.08 13.67
C ASN A 7 6.24 -4.92 12.46
N LEU A 8 6.47 -5.64 11.37
CA LEU A 8 5.56 -5.69 10.21
C LEU A 8 4.20 -6.33 10.54
N LEU A 9 4.14 -7.29 11.47
CA LEU A 9 2.88 -7.87 11.95
C LEU A 9 2.02 -6.93 12.81
N LYS A 10 2.61 -5.85 13.34
CA LYS A 10 1.87 -4.76 14.01
C LYS A 10 1.39 -3.69 13.03
N ASP A 11 1.85 -3.74 11.78
CA ASP A 11 1.41 -2.83 10.75
C ASP A 11 0.04 -3.27 10.22
N GLN A 12 -0.97 -2.51 10.62
CA GLN A 12 -2.36 -2.67 10.19
C GLN A 12 -2.52 -2.76 8.66
N VAL A 13 -1.60 -2.15 7.90
CA VAL A 13 -1.60 -2.18 6.44
C VAL A 13 -1.24 -3.57 5.92
N HIS A 14 -0.14 -4.12 6.40
CA HIS A 14 0.33 -5.45 6.02
C HIS A 14 -0.68 -6.53 6.41
N LYS A 15 -1.25 -6.42 7.62
CA LYS A 15 -2.32 -7.31 8.09
C LYS A 15 -3.55 -7.25 7.18
N TRP A 16 -4.03 -6.04 6.86
CA TRP A 16 -5.21 -5.87 6.02
C TRP A 16 -4.99 -6.40 4.60
N ARG A 17 -3.82 -6.16 4.00
CA ARG A 17 -3.47 -6.71 2.68
C ARG A 17 -3.46 -8.23 2.69
N ALA A 18 -2.88 -8.85 3.73
CA ALA A 18 -2.85 -10.29 3.87
C ALA A 18 -4.25 -10.92 4.06
N GLU A 19 -5.13 -10.25 4.82
CA GLU A 19 -6.49 -10.73 5.08
C GLU A 19 -7.44 -10.53 3.89
N SER A 20 -7.32 -9.39 3.19
CA SER A 20 -8.21 -9.04 2.07
C SER A 20 -7.73 -9.56 0.72
N GLY A 21 -6.43 -9.79 0.55
CA GLY A 21 -5.81 -10.02 -0.76
C GLY A 21 -5.82 -8.80 -1.68
N ILE A 22 -6.20 -7.63 -1.17
CA ILE A 22 -6.26 -6.38 -1.92
C ILE A 22 -4.97 -5.59 -1.67
N GLU A 23 -4.41 -5.02 -2.73
CA GLU A 23 -3.20 -4.22 -2.67
C GLU A 23 -3.53 -2.84 -2.12
N LEU A 24 -2.66 -2.31 -1.26
CA LEU A 24 -2.79 -0.98 -0.67
C LEU A 24 -1.47 -0.23 -0.82
N ILE A 25 -1.50 0.92 -1.47
CA ILE A 25 -0.31 1.74 -1.66
C ILE A 25 0.04 2.42 -0.35
N HIS A 26 1.25 2.17 0.13
CA HIS A 26 1.78 2.70 1.39
C HIS A 26 3.30 2.76 1.31
N LYS A 27 3.93 3.29 2.36
CA LYS A 27 5.39 3.41 2.42
C LYS A 27 6.03 2.04 2.59
N GLU A 28 6.84 1.65 1.62
CA GLU A 28 7.65 0.43 1.67
C GLU A 28 9.12 0.76 1.93
N PRO A 29 9.92 -0.20 2.45
CA PRO A 29 11.36 -0.03 2.66
C PRO A 29 12.13 0.27 1.36
N THR A 30 11.72 -0.33 0.25
CA THR A 30 12.39 -0.18 -1.06
C THR A 30 11.46 0.36 -2.14
N ARG A 31 12.06 0.98 -3.17
CA ARG A 31 11.32 1.48 -4.33
C ARG A 31 10.73 0.33 -5.14
N GLU A 32 11.48 -0.76 -5.24
CA GLU A 32 11.10 -1.97 -5.97
C GLU A 32 9.84 -2.61 -5.37
N GLU A 33 9.72 -2.66 -4.04
CA GLU A 33 8.52 -3.14 -3.35
C GLU A 33 7.33 -2.24 -3.62
N LEU A 34 7.49 -0.91 -3.50
CA LEU A 34 6.43 0.05 -3.81
C LEU A 34 5.95 -0.10 -5.26
N GLU A 35 6.87 -0.23 -6.22
CA GLU A 35 6.54 -0.42 -7.63
C GLU A 35 5.83 -1.75 -7.90
N ARG A 36 6.22 -2.83 -7.22
CA ARG A 36 5.55 -4.12 -7.32
C ARG A 36 4.09 -4.00 -6.86
N ILE A 37 3.85 -3.36 -5.73
CA ILE A 37 2.49 -3.14 -5.20
C ILE A 37 1.69 -2.26 -6.15
N TRP A 38 2.30 -1.21 -6.69
CA TRP A 38 1.65 -0.35 -7.68
C TRP A 38 1.25 -1.09 -8.96
N ARG A 39 2.10 -1.98 -9.46
CA ARG A 39 1.75 -2.83 -10.63
C ARG A 39 0.60 -3.77 -10.30
N ASN A 40 0.67 -4.48 -9.18
CA ASN A 40 -0.41 -5.37 -8.75
C ASN A 40 -1.73 -4.61 -8.56
N TRP A 41 -1.69 -3.42 -7.96
CA TRP A 41 -2.86 -2.56 -7.78
C TRP A 41 -3.48 -2.14 -9.12
N GLN A 42 -2.68 -1.87 -10.16
CA GLN A 42 -3.20 -1.53 -11.49
C GLN A 42 -3.96 -2.69 -12.15
N GLU A 43 -3.59 -3.93 -11.85
CA GLU A 43 -4.26 -5.14 -12.35
C GLU A 43 -5.57 -5.47 -11.61
N MET A 44 -5.85 -4.80 -10.49
CA MET A 44 -7.09 -5.00 -9.73
C MET A 44 -8.33 -4.49 -10.46
N THR A 45 -9.47 -5.10 -10.15
CA THR A 45 -10.77 -4.64 -10.64
C THR A 45 -11.11 -3.26 -10.05
N ASP A 46 -12.02 -2.54 -10.70
CA ASP A 46 -12.45 -1.22 -10.22
C ASP A 46 -13.09 -1.29 -8.82
N GLU A 47 -13.78 -2.40 -8.50
CA GLU A 47 -14.34 -2.64 -7.17
C GLU A 47 -13.24 -2.82 -6.12
N GLN A 48 -12.22 -3.64 -6.42
CA GLN A 48 -11.07 -3.81 -5.53
C GLN A 48 -10.29 -2.50 -5.33
N LYS A 49 -10.11 -1.72 -6.39
CA LYS A 49 -9.49 -0.38 -6.32
C LYS A 49 -10.30 0.57 -5.45
N SER A 50 -11.63 0.53 -5.56
CA SER A 50 -12.53 1.33 -4.70
C SER A 50 -12.39 0.97 -3.22
N ILE A 51 -12.39 -0.33 -2.90
CA ILE A 51 -12.17 -0.83 -1.53
C ILE A 51 -10.79 -0.41 -1.02
N SER A 52 -9.76 -0.55 -1.86
CA SER A 52 -8.40 -0.12 -1.55
C SER A 52 -8.32 1.39 -1.30
N ASP A 53 -8.97 2.21 -2.11
CA ASP A 53 -9.00 3.67 -1.94
C ASP A 53 -9.73 4.08 -0.66
N GLN A 54 -10.83 3.41 -0.33
CA GLN A 54 -11.52 3.63 0.95
C GLN A 54 -10.60 3.32 2.13
N LYS A 55 -9.87 2.20 2.07
CA LYS A 55 -8.92 1.85 3.12
C LYS A 55 -7.74 2.83 3.20
N SER A 56 -7.24 3.28 2.06
CA SER A 56 -6.17 4.29 1.99
C SER A 56 -6.61 5.61 2.63
N LEU A 57 -7.84 6.04 2.37
CA LEU A 57 -8.45 7.21 2.99
C LEU A 57 -8.61 7.04 4.51
N GLU A 58 -9.05 5.87 4.97
CA GLU A 58 -9.21 5.56 6.40
C GLU A 58 -7.86 5.65 7.15
N LEU A 59 -6.79 5.10 6.56
CA LEU A 59 -5.49 4.99 7.23
C LEU A 59 -4.61 6.23 7.07
N PHE A 60 -4.69 6.90 5.92
CA PHE A 60 -3.75 7.95 5.51
C PHE A 60 -4.41 9.26 5.08
N GLY A 61 -5.74 9.29 4.92
CA GLY A 61 -6.46 10.48 4.46
C GLY A 61 -6.28 10.82 2.97
N VAL A 62 -5.66 9.93 2.19
CA VAL A 62 -5.42 10.10 0.75
C VAL A 62 -5.80 8.84 -0.03
N ARG A 63 -6.07 8.96 -1.33
CA ARG A 63 -6.29 7.78 -2.20
C ARG A 63 -4.97 7.16 -2.63
N ASN A 64 -5.00 5.93 -3.14
CA ASN A 64 -3.80 5.20 -3.54
C ASN A 64 -3.00 5.91 -4.63
N ARG A 65 -3.69 6.54 -5.60
CA ARG A 65 -3.02 7.26 -6.67
C ARG A 65 -2.31 8.51 -6.17
N ASP A 66 -2.95 9.27 -5.28
CA ASP A 66 -2.36 10.46 -4.68
C ASP A 66 -1.15 10.09 -3.80
N MET A 67 -1.25 8.97 -3.07
CA MET A 67 -0.14 8.40 -2.32
C MET A 67 1.03 8.05 -3.23
N MET A 68 0.79 7.35 -4.34
CA MET A 68 1.83 6.99 -5.31
C MET A 68 2.51 8.24 -5.90
N ASP A 69 1.72 9.25 -6.27
CA ASP A 69 2.24 10.50 -6.79
C ASP A 69 3.10 11.25 -5.76
N ALA A 70 2.70 11.26 -4.49
CA ALA A 70 3.47 11.86 -3.41
C ALA A 70 4.82 11.14 -3.22
N MET A 71 4.83 9.80 -3.24
CA MET A 71 6.05 8.98 -3.13
C MET A 71 6.99 9.18 -4.33
N ASN A 72 6.45 9.48 -5.51
CA ASN A 72 7.24 9.81 -6.70
C ASN A 72 7.82 11.23 -6.65
N LYS A 73 7.09 12.20 -6.09
CA LYS A 73 7.53 13.60 -6.01
C LYS A 73 8.62 13.86 -4.96
N GLY A 74 8.81 12.95 -4.01
CA GLY A 74 9.86 13.03 -2.98
C GLY A 74 11.28 12.70 -3.45
N CYS A 75 11.47 12.24 -4.69
CA CYS A 75 12.79 12.05 -5.31
C CYS A 75 13.15 13.27 -6.17
N LYS A 76 13.60 14.35 -5.52
CA LYS A 76 14.37 15.43 -6.15
C LYS A 76 15.49 15.86 -5.24
#